data_AF-A0AA87J8T6-F1
#
_entry.id   AF-A0AA87J8T6-F1
#
_cell.length_a   1.000
_cell.length_b   1.000
_cell.length_c   1.000
_cell.angle_alpha   90.00
_cell.angle_beta   90.00
_cell.angle_gamma   90.00
#
_symmetry.space_group_name_H-M   'P 1'
#
loop_
_entity.id
_entity.type
_entity.pdbx_description
1 polymer ?
#
loop_
_entity_poly.entity_id
_entity_poly.type
_entity_poly.pdbx_seq_one_letter_code
_entity_poly.pdbx_strand_id
1 'polypeptide(L)'
;MSLLSRVFLAFISCASIASNCLADTPTFSGTGFAVTSDGWLLTNAHVVEGCTRIEVKGKGDATDPRIDSNNDLALIKIAAPEPLKPIVFRRAPTRLGEDLVAIGYPLATLLADSVKVTTGNVNALAGLRNDTRYIQISTPIQPGNSGGPIVDHDGFLMGITTATLSKETADQIGITAQNVNFAIRASVADLFMQSQSIVSQFGDKAADLQPISTADLAEKLTPSVFQILCYGKPEGQASAKPPEASTSLPVPPAVAALIDARGYDAIGFDYRTVKDVTYADCHQICEGEDRCKAVTYNTKYGVCFLKDNVVALIRNSDAIAAYSSTKAASVILSDFSSYSGMDTPGGDYKRLRDTNYLECFTACIGDNACKAFSYIPKKSECWLKDSLGHPRITKGVELGVK
;
A
#
# COMPACT_ATOMS: atom_id res chain seq x y z
N MET A 1 -68.76 -25.46 -43.58
CA MET A 1 -68.79 -23.99 -43.73
C MET A 1 -68.76 -23.39 -42.33
N SER A 2 -67.76 -22.53 -42.08
CA SER A 2 -67.47 -21.70 -40.87
C SER A 2 -67.34 -22.35 -39.48
N LEU A 3 -66.05 -22.48 -39.09
CA LEU A 3 -65.44 -22.17 -37.79
C LEU A 3 -66.27 -22.30 -36.49
N LEU A 4 -66.00 -23.41 -35.80
CA LEU A 4 -65.85 -23.55 -34.35
C LEU A 4 -64.98 -22.42 -33.77
N SER A 5 -64.96 -22.07 -32.47
CA SER A 5 -65.80 -22.26 -31.29
C SER A 5 -64.99 -21.59 -30.16
N ARG A 6 -65.64 -20.75 -29.36
CA ARG A 6 -65.36 -20.49 -27.93
C ARG A 6 -63.93 -20.06 -27.51
N VAL A 7 -63.84 -18.77 -27.22
CA VAL A 7 -62.84 -18.13 -26.34
C VAL A 7 -63.07 -18.58 -24.90
N PHE A 8 -62.07 -19.18 -24.23
CA PHE A 8 -61.73 -18.94 -22.81
C PHE A 8 -60.47 -19.71 -22.35
N LEU A 9 -59.68 -19.04 -21.50
CA LEU A 9 -58.50 -19.45 -20.71
C LEU A 9 -57.17 -19.70 -21.45
N ALA A 10 -56.15 -18.87 -21.16
CA ALA A 10 -55.21 -19.13 -20.06
C ALA A 10 -54.12 -18.03 -19.99
N PHE A 11 -53.94 -17.48 -18.79
CA PHE A 11 -52.75 -16.76 -18.36
C PHE A 11 -51.52 -17.68 -18.46
N ILE A 12 -50.50 -17.31 -19.24
CA ILE A 12 -49.13 -17.76 -19.02
C ILE A 12 -48.20 -16.56 -19.16
N SER A 13 -47.57 -16.27 -18.03
CA SER A 13 -46.52 -15.29 -17.78
C SER A 13 -45.41 -15.33 -18.83
N CYS A 14 -45.18 -14.20 -19.50
CA CYS A 14 -43.94 -13.95 -20.25
C CYS A 14 -43.05 -13.05 -19.37
N ALA A 15 -42.50 -13.63 -18.30
CA ALA A 15 -41.39 -13.04 -17.57
C ALA A 15 -40.10 -13.53 -18.22
N SER A 16 -39.65 -12.82 -19.25
CA SER A 16 -38.34 -13.03 -19.84
C SER A 16 -37.27 -12.76 -18.79
N ILE A 17 -36.46 -13.78 -18.53
CA ILE A 17 -35.31 -13.76 -17.62
C ILE A 17 -34.35 -12.67 -18.09
N ALA A 18 -34.35 -11.52 -17.41
CA ALA A 18 -33.21 -10.63 -17.43
C ALA A 18 -32.11 -11.33 -16.65
N SER A 19 -31.27 -12.10 -17.35
CA SER A 19 -30.00 -12.55 -16.81
C SER A 19 -29.22 -11.30 -16.43
N ASN A 20 -29.10 -11.03 -15.14
CA ASN A 20 -28.14 -10.08 -14.62
C ASN A 20 -26.76 -10.52 -15.10
N CYS A 21 -26.23 -9.88 -16.15
CA CYS A 21 -24.81 -9.83 -16.39
C CYS A 21 -24.20 -9.04 -15.22
N LEU A 22 -23.99 -9.71 -14.09
CA LEU A 22 -23.05 -9.24 -13.09
C LEU A 22 -21.70 -9.19 -13.82
N ALA A 23 -21.23 -7.98 -14.12
CA ALA A 23 -19.87 -7.78 -14.57
C ALA A 23 -18.98 -8.37 -13.47
N ASP A 24 -18.24 -9.43 -13.80
CA ASP A 24 -17.27 -10.02 -12.89
C ASP A 24 -16.26 -8.92 -12.54
N THR A 25 -16.14 -8.58 -11.25
CA THR A 25 -15.24 -7.51 -10.80
C THR A 25 -13.93 -8.13 -10.36
N PRO A 26 -12.78 -7.60 -10.78
CA PRO A 26 -11.49 -8.17 -10.40
C PRO A 26 -11.29 -8.06 -8.88
N THR A 27 -10.94 -9.17 -8.25
CA THR A 27 -10.67 -9.27 -6.80
C THR A 27 -9.30 -8.70 -6.45
N PHE A 28 -8.35 -8.78 -7.37
CA PHE A 28 -7.00 -8.27 -7.20
C PHE A 28 -6.46 -7.71 -8.53
N SER A 29 -5.55 -6.73 -8.45
CA SER A 29 -4.89 -6.18 -9.63
C SER A 29 -3.41 -5.92 -9.38
N GLY A 30 -2.60 -6.12 -10.41
CA GLY A 30 -1.16 -5.84 -10.39
C GLY A 30 -0.66 -5.38 -11.75
N THR A 31 0.66 -5.38 -11.89
CA THR A 31 1.37 -5.07 -13.12
C THR A 31 2.12 -6.30 -13.61
N GLY A 32 2.26 -6.45 -14.93
CA GLY A 32 3.24 -7.35 -15.51
C GLY A 32 3.85 -6.75 -16.76
N PHE A 33 4.84 -7.42 -17.32
CA PHE A 33 5.53 -6.94 -18.51
C PHE A 33 5.98 -8.08 -19.42
N ALA A 34 6.07 -7.81 -20.72
CA ALA A 34 6.50 -8.80 -21.69
C ALA A 34 7.98 -9.16 -21.51
N VAL A 35 8.25 -10.46 -21.46
CA VAL A 35 9.61 -11.02 -21.42
C VAL A 35 9.96 -11.80 -22.69
N THR A 36 8.97 -12.12 -23.52
CA THR A 36 9.17 -12.67 -24.86
C THR A 36 8.27 -11.98 -25.88
N SER A 37 8.65 -12.07 -27.16
CA SER A 37 7.86 -11.52 -28.26
C SER A 37 6.61 -12.33 -28.58
N ASP A 38 6.61 -13.63 -28.25
CA ASP A 38 5.48 -14.52 -28.51
C ASP A 38 4.38 -14.40 -27.45
N GLY A 39 4.60 -13.69 -26.34
CA GLY A 39 3.54 -13.29 -25.40
C GLY A 39 3.65 -13.85 -23.98
N TRP A 40 4.84 -14.23 -23.53
CA TRP A 40 5.07 -14.47 -22.10
C TRP A 40 5.23 -13.15 -21.36
N LEU A 41 4.48 -13.01 -20.27
CA LEU A 41 4.55 -11.88 -19.36
C LEU A 41 5.06 -12.36 -18.00
N LEU A 42 5.90 -11.55 -17.35
CA LEU A 42 6.34 -11.76 -15.97
C LEU A 42 5.57 -10.83 -15.02
N THR A 43 5.24 -11.34 -13.84
CA THR A 43 4.60 -10.61 -12.73
C THR A 43 4.95 -11.26 -11.39
N ASN A 44 4.32 -10.84 -10.29
CA ASN A 44 4.46 -11.51 -9.00
C ASN A 44 3.49 -12.69 -8.84
N ALA A 45 3.91 -13.69 -8.05
CA ALA A 45 3.06 -14.84 -7.74
C ALA A 45 1.78 -14.41 -7.03
N HIS A 46 1.88 -13.54 -6.01
CA HIS A 46 0.70 -13.11 -5.24
C HIS A 46 -0.36 -12.37 -6.07
N VAL A 47 0.01 -11.84 -7.25
CA VAL A 47 -0.91 -11.18 -8.18
C VAL A 47 -1.85 -12.18 -8.86
N VAL A 48 -1.35 -13.37 -9.19
CA VAL A 48 -2.05 -14.34 -10.05
C VAL A 48 -2.37 -15.67 -9.37
N GLU A 49 -1.73 -15.96 -8.24
CA GLU A 49 -1.96 -17.19 -7.49
C GLU A 49 -3.37 -17.21 -6.88
N GLY A 50 -4.08 -18.33 -7.06
CA GLY A 50 -5.45 -18.52 -6.58
C GLY A 50 -6.54 -17.89 -7.44
N CYS A 51 -6.20 -17.20 -8.54
CA CYS A 51 -7.20 -16.66 -9.47
C CYS A 51 -7.87 -17.79 -10.25
N THR A 52 -9.19 -17.74 -10.41
CA THR A 52 -9.91 -18.64 -11.32
C THR A 52 -9.74 -18.19 -12.77
N ARG A 53 -9.58 -16.89 -12.99
CA ARG A 53 -9.31 -16.28 -14.29
C ARG A 53 -8.35 -15.12 -14.12
N ILE A 54 -7.39 -15.02 -15.03
CA ILE A 54 -6.41 -13.95 -15.11
C ILE A 54 -6.65 -13.23 -16.42
N GLU A 55 -6.93 -11.93 -16.38
CA GLU A 55 -7.09 -11.08 -17.55
C GLU A 55 -5.93 -10.09 -17.62
N VAL A 56 -5.40 -9.89 -18.82
CA VAL A 56 -4.46 -8.81 -19.14
C VAL A 56 -5.25 -7.73 -19.85
N LYS A 57 -5.38 -6.55 -19.24
CA LYS A 57 -6.26 -5.48 -19.73
C LYS A 57 -5.87 -5.09 -21.16
N GLY A 58 -6.83 -5.16 -22.08
CA GLY A 58 -6.62 -4.88 -23.50
C GLY A 58 -5.91 -5.97 -24.31
N LYS A 59 -5.58 -7.12 -23.69
CA LYS A 59 -4.99 -8.30 -24.35
C LYS A 59 -5.82 -9.58 -24.18
N GLY A 60 -6.76 -9.59 -23.23
CA GLY A 60 -7.66 -10.72 -22.97
C GLY A 60 -7.12 -11.66 -21.91
N ASP A 61 -7.66 -12.88 -21.88
CA ASP A 61 -7.34 -13.85 -20.83
C ASP A 61 -5.93 -14.43 -21.00
N ALA A 62 -5.23 -14.53 -19.87
CA ALA A 62 -3.96 -15.23 -19.79
C ALA A 62 -4.17 -16.72 -19.52
N THR A 63 -3.16 -17.50 -19.92
CA THR A 63 -3.12 -18.96 -19.88
C THR A 63 -1.75 -19.43 -19.39
N ASP A 64 -1.61 -20.74 -19.15
CA ASP A 64 -0.36 -21.39 -18.72
C ASP A 64 0.36 -20.64 -17.57
N PRO A 65 -0.31 -20.38 -16.42
CA PRO A 65 0.35 -19.74 -15.29
C PRO A 65 1.43 -20.66 -14.71
N ARG A 66 2.67 -20.19 -14.69
CA ARG A 66 3.81 -20.85 -14.04
C ARG A 66 4.19 -20.02 -12.84
N ILE A 67 4.14 -20.60 -11.65
CA ILE A 67 4.21 -19.86 -10.39
C ILE A 67 5.40 -20.37 -9.55
N ASP A 68 6.22 -19.44 -9.09
CA ASP A 68 7.23 -19.64 -8.05
C ASP A 68 6.87 -18.78 -6.83
N SER A 69 6.04 -19.36 -5.95
CA SER A 69 5.54 -18.70 -4.75
C SER A 69 6.66 -18.41 -3.74
N ASN A 70 7.78 -19.15 -3.78
CA ASN A 70 8.91 -18.94 -2.87
C ASN A 70 9.63 -17.62 -3.17
N ASN A 71 9.75 -17.27 -4.45
CA ASN A 71 10.40 -16.05 -4.90
C ASN A 71 9.42 -14.94 -5.30
N ASP A 72 8.12 -15.17 -5.11
CA ASP A 72 7.03 -14.27 -5.49
C ASP A 72 7.08 -13.86 -6.97
N LEU A 73 7.29 -14.84 -7.86
CA LEU A 73 7.35 -14.65 -9.31
C LEU A 73 6.32 -15.53 -10.01
N ALA A 74 5.74 -15.02 -11.09
CA ALA A 74 4.90 -15.80 -11.98
C ALA A 74 5.06 -15.38 -13.43
N LEU A 75 4.95 -16.38 -14.31
CA LEU A 75 4.85 -16.21 -15.75
C LEU A 75 3.44 -16.55 -16.20
N ILE A 76 2.88 -15.73 -17.06
CA ILE A 76 1.57 -15.96 -17.69
C ILE A 76 1.68 -15.76 -19.19
N LYS A 77 0.87 -16.49 -19.97
CA LYS A 77 0.89 -16.45 -21.43
C LYS A 77 -0.36 -15.79 -21.99
N ILE A 78 -0.19 -14.80 -22.86
CA ILE A 78 -1.29 -14.25 -23.67
C ILE A 78 -1.17 -14.66 -25.14
N ALA A 79 -2.29 -14.59 -25.86
CA ALA A 79 -2.28 -14.63 -27.31
C ALA A 79 -1.70 -13.30 -27.84
N ALA A 80 -0.60 -13.38 -28.58
CA ALA A 80 0.06 -12.23 -29.19
C ALA A 80 0.02 -12.39 -30.72
N PRO A 81 -1.07 -11.96 -31.40
CA PRO A 81 -1.15 -12.01 -32.86
C PRO A 81 -0.10 -11.13 -33.52
N GLU A 82 0.26 -10.04 -32.84
CA GLU A 82 1.41 -9.19 -33.18
C GLU A 82 2.54 -9.41 -32.16
N PRO A 83 3.81 -9.47 -32.60
CA PRO A 83 4.94 -9.65 -31.70
C PRO A 83 4.99 -8.55 -30.62
N LEU A 84 5.10 -8.96 -29.36
CA LEU A 84 5.36 -8.03 -28.27
C LEU A 84 6.82 -7.60 -28.28
N LYS A 85 7.09 -6.44 -27.67
CA LYS A 85 8.45 -5.97 -27.42
C LYS A 85 8.84 -6.39 -26.00
N PRO A 86 9.74 -7.38 -25.81
CA PRO A 86 10.15 -7.79 -24.47
C PRO A 86 11.05 -6.74 -23.81
N ILE A 87 10.97 -6.64 -22.49
CA ILE A 87 11.95 -5.88 -21.70
C ILE A 87 13.23 -6.71 -21.60
N VAL A 88 14.36 -6.07 -21.91
CA VAL A 88 15.68 -6.70 -21.93
C VAL A 88 16.29 -6.65 -20.53
N PHE A 89 16.87 -7.76 -20.08
CA PHE A 89 17.52 -7.89 -18.79
C PHE A 89 18.90 -7.24 -18.82
N ARG A 90 19.28 -6.63 -17.70
CA ARG A 90 20.61 -6.08 -17.53
C ARG A 90 21.59 -7.19 -17.20
N ARG A 91 22.77 -7.24 -17.85
CA ARG A 91 23.84 -8.16 -17.43
C ARG A 91 24.68 -7.61 -16.28
N ALA A 92 24.95 -6.30 -16.32
CA ALA A 92 25.75 -5.66 -15.29
C ALA A 92 25.05 -5.73 -13.93
N PRO A 93 25.81 -5.99 -12.84
CA PRO A 93 25.25 -6.04 -11.50
C PRO A 93 24.72 -4.67 -11.09
N THR A 94 23.58 -4.67 -10.40
CA THR A 94 23.02 -3.48 -9.74
C THR A 94 24.00 -2.89 -8.73
N ARG A 95 24.18 -1.57 -8.73
CA ARG A 95 25.06 -0.85 -7.80
C ARG A 95 24.26 -0.06 -6.77
N LEU A 96 24.87 0.15 -5.61
CA LEU A 96 24.32 1.02 -4.57
C LEU A 96 24.25 2.47 -5.08
N GLY A 97 23.14 3.15 -4.81
CA GLY A 97 22.89 4.53 -5.22
C GLY A 97 22.55 4.69 -6.70
N GLU A 98 22.43 3.59 -7.46
CA GLU A 98 22.09 3.65 -8.88
C GLU A 98 20.63 4.08 -9.06
N ASP A 99 20.42 5.06 -9.95
CA ASP A 99 19.10 5.55 -10.30
C ASP A 99 18.30 4.49 -11.05
N LEU A 100 16.99 4.51 -10.82
CA LEU A 100 16.06 3.55 -11.37
C LEU A 100 14.71 4.19 -11.70
N VAL A 101 13.99 3.52 -12.60
CA VAL A 101 12.64 3.88 -13.00
C VAL A 101 11.74 2.66 -12.83
N ALA A 102 10.68 2.81 -12.04
CA ALA A 102 9.62 1.80 -11.91
C ALA A 102 8.40 2.22 -12.74
N ILE A 103 7.83 1.25 -13.45
CA ILE A 103 6.69 1.45 -14.35
C ILE A 103 5.58 0.49 -13.94
N GLY A 104 4.34 0.96 -13.81
CA GLY A 104 3.23 0.08 -13.49
C GLY A 104 1.88 0.76 -13.41
N TYR A 105 0.89 0.04 -12.88
CA TYR A 105 -0.51 0.46 -12.79
C TYR A 105 -0.97 0.56 -11.33
N PRO A 106 -0.49 1.55 -10.56
CA PRO A 106 -0.93 1.73 -9.18
C PRO A 106 -2.40 2.13 -9.16
N LEU A 107 -3.17 1.50 -8.27
CA LEU A 107 -4.54 1.91 -7.93
C LEU A 107 -5.44 2.13 -9.16
N ALA A 108 -5.31 1.30 -10.20
CA ALA A 108 -6.03 1.50 -11.47
C ALA A 108 -7.57 1.45 -11.37
N THR A 109 -8.12 0.99 -10.24
CA THR A 109 -9.56 1.09 -9.93
C THR A 109 -9.96 2.43 -9.27
N LEU A 110 -9.00 3.23 -8.80
CA LEU A 110 -9.20 4.50 -8.06
C LEU A 110 -8.52 5.72 -8.70
N LEU A 111 -7.51 5.51 -9.54
CA LEU A 111 -6.77 6.54 -10.28
C LEU A 111 -7.01 6.40 -11.80
N ALA A 112 -6.43 7.29 -12.60
CA ALA A 112 -6.50 7.16 -14.05
C ALA A 112 -5.92 5.82 -14.53
N ASP A 113 -6.65 5.14 -15.43
CA ASP A 113 -6.33 3.88 -16.12
C ASP A 113 -4.97 3.84 -16.86
N SER A 114 -4.22 4.93 -16.83
CA SER A 114 -2.93 5.07 -17.47
C SER A 114 -1.79 4.61 -16.55
N VAL A 115 -0.79 3.98 -17.18
CA VAL A 115 0.49 3.64 -16.57
C VAL A 115 1.06 4.82 -15.79
N LYS A 116 1.71 4.54 -14.67
CA LYS A 116 2.47 5.51 -13.88
C LYS A 116 3.95 5.14 -13.92
N VAL A 117 4.75 6.18 -13.84
CA VAL A 117 6.20 6.11 -13.84
C VAL A 117 6.69 6.82 -12.60
N THR A 118 7.50 6.13 -11.81
CA THR A 118 8.08 6.66 -10.58
C THR A 118 9.58 6.43 -10.60
N THR A 119 10.35 7.42 -10.15
CA THR A 119 11.80 7.35 -10.10
C THR A 119 12.30 7.14 -8.68
N GLY A 120 13.56 6.76 -8.56
CA GLY A 120 14.27 6.64 -7.28
C GLY A 120 15.65 6.05 -7.52
N ASN A 121 16.20 5.44 -6.48
CA ASN A 121 17.52 4.82 -6.51
C ASN A 121 17.57 3.54 -5.65
N VAL A 122 18.66 2.79 -5.80
CA VAL A 122 18.97 1.61 -5.00
C VAL A 122 19.56 2.02 -3.65
N ASN A 123 18.83 1.75 -2.57
CA ASN A 123 19.24 2.05 -1.20
C ASN A 123 20.07 0.93 -0.56
N ALA A 124 19.85 -0.32 -0.97
CA ALA A 124 20.61 -1.47 -0.48
C ALA A 124 20.59 -2.62 -1.49
N LEU A 125 21.63 -3.45 -1.45
CA LEU A 125 21.80 -4.62 -2.30
C LEU A 125 21.27 -5.91 -1.66
N ALA A 126 20.46 -5.81 -0.61
CA ALA A 126 19.79 -6.95 -0.02
C ALA A 126 18.45 -6.51 0.58
N GLY A 127 17.54 -7.47 0.71
CA GLY A 127 16.27 -7.31 1.40
C GLY A 127 16.38 -7.45 2.91
N LEU A 128 15.23 -7.62 3.56
CA LEU A 128 15.16 -7.96 4.98
C LEU A 128 16.06 -9.14 5.33
N ARG A 129 16.73 -9.06 6.48
CA ARG A 129 17.59 -10.14 7.01
C ARG A 129 18.70 -10.57 6.03
N ASN A 130 19.23 -9.63 5.23
CA ASN A 130 20.23 -9.87 4.19
C ASN A 130 19.78 -10.85 3.10
N ASP A 131 18.48 -10.91 2.80
CA ASP A 131 17.98 -11.72 1.69
C ASP A 131 18.49 -11.15 0.36
N THR A 132 19.43 -11.84 -0.25
CA THR A 132 20.12 -11.40 -1.48
C THR A 132 19.25 -11.49 -2.72
N ARG A 133 18.05 -12.08 -2.63
CA ARG A 133 17.08 -12.11 -3.74
C ARG A 133 16.50 -10.73 -4.05
N TYR A 134 16.58 -9.80 -3.10
CA TYR A 134 15.98 -8.48 -3.21
C TYR A 134 17.03 -7.35 -3.29
N ILE A 135 16.57 -6.20 -3.77
CA ILE A 135 17.22 -4.89 -3.60
C ILE A 135 16.26 -3.96 -2.86
N GLN A 136 16.78 -3.08 -2.02
CA GLN A 136 15.99 -2.01 -1.41
C GLN A 136 16.01 -0.79 -2.32
N ILE A 137 14.86 -0.16 -2.50
CA ILE A 137 14.68 1.01 -3.38
C ILE A 137 14.01 2.15 -2.63
N SER A 138 14.27 3.39 -3.06
CA SER A 138 13.60 4.59 -2.53
C SER A 138 12.28 4.92 -3.23
N THR A 139 12.02 4.28 -4.37
CA THR A 139 10.84 4.58 -5.20
C THR A 139 9.54 4.26 -4.45
N PRO A 140 8.56 5.18 -4.42
CA PRO A 140 7.27 4.91 -3.81
C PRO A 140 6.54 3.77 -4.54
N ILE A 141 6.29 2.66 -3.83
CA ILE A 141 5.49 1.54 -4.33
C ILE A 141 4.10 1.59 -3.70
N GLN A 142 3.06 1.50 -4.52
CA GLN A 142 1.65 1.49 -4.10
C GLN A 142 0.97 0.19 -4.54
N PRO A 143 -0.17 -0.20 -3.93
CA PRO A 143 -0.97 -1.32 -4.43
C PRO A 143 -1.26 -1.17 -5.93
N GLY A 144 -1.06 -2.24 -6.70
CA GLY A 144 -1.15 -2.26 -8.17
C GLY A 144 0.21 -2.18 -8.89
N ASN A 145 1.26 -1.68 -8.24
CA ASN A 145 2.62 -1.71 -8.80
C ASN A 145 3.26 -3.10 -8.75
N SER A 146 2.79 -4.02 -7.90
CA SER A 146 3.34 -5.38 -7.77
C SER A 146 3.45 -6.07 -9.13
N GLY A 147 4.64 -6.58 -9.44
CA GLY A 147 4.97 -7.29 -10.68
C GLY A 147 5.44 -6.40 -11.83
N GLY A 148 5.50 -5.08 -11.61
CA GLY A 148 6.01 -4.11 -12.57
C GLY A 148 7.54 -4.11 -12.71
N PRO A 149 8.07 -3.72 -13.89
CA PRO A 149 9.51 -3.67 -14.09
C PRO A 149 10.14 -2.46 -13.40
N ILE A 150 11.34 -2.68 -12.89
CA ILE A 150 12.31 -1.65 -12.51
C ILE A 150 13.46 -1.70 -13.51
N VAL A 151 13.75 -0.57 -14.14
CA VAL A 151 14.78 -0.45 -15.18
C VAL A 151 15.81 0.62 -14.86
N ASP A 152 17.01 0.49 -15.43
CA ASP A 152 17.99 1.57 -15.48
C ASP A 152 17.61 2.62 -16.55
N HIS A 153 18.41 3.69 -16.66
CA HIS A 153 18.23 4.74 -17.66
C HIS A 153 18.44 4.31 -19.12
N ASP A 154 18.98 3.11 -19.35
CA ASP A 154 19.12 2.52 -20.69
C ASP A 154 17.88 1.67 -21.05
N GLY A 155 17.03 1.39 -20.05
CA GLY A 155 15.82 0.59 -20.13
C GLY A 155 16.03 -0.89 -19.94
N PHE A 156 17.15 -1.29 -19.33
CA PHE A 156 17.41 -2.68 -18.98
C PHE A 156 16.84 -3.01 -17.60
N LEU A 157 16.19 -4.16 -17.48
CA LEU A 157 15.56 -4.64 -16.26
C LEU A 157 16.61 -4.87 -15.16
N MET A 158 16.41 -4.22 -14.03
CA MET A 158 17.19 -4.36 -12.80
C MET A 158 16.43 -5.18 -11.75
N GLY A 159 15.10 -5.11 -11.74
CA GLY A 159 14.28 -5.83 -10.79
C GLY A 159 12.79 -5.77 -11.09
N ILE A 160 12.01 -6.41 -10.22
CA ILE A 160 10.56 -6.50 -10.28
C ILE A 160 10.02 -5.94 -8.98
N THR A 161 9.16 -4.93 -9.06
CA THR A 161 8.50 -4.34 -7.89
C THR A 161 7.70 -5.42 -7.18
N THR A 162 7.84 -5.50 -5.86
CA THR A 162 7.02 -6.38 -5.01
C THR A 162 6.46 -5.56 -3.87
N ALA A 163 5.26 -5.88 -3.42
CA ALA A 163 4.66 -5.28 -2.25
C ALA A 163 5.31 -5.87 -0.98
N THR A 164 6.56 -5.51 -0.70
CA THR A 164 7.27 -5.97 0.50
C THR A 164 7.08 -5.03 1.66
N LEU A 165 6.06 -5.32 2.47
CA LEU A 165 6.10 -5.94 3.79
C LEU A 165 4.63 -6.09 4.13
N SER A 166 4.14 -7.31 4.40
CA SER A 166 2.84 -7.37 5.08
C SER A 166 2.96 -6.56 6.37
N LYS A 167 1.90 -5.85 6.73
CA LYS A 167 1.84 -5.10 7.98
C LYS A 167 2.30 -5.99 9.15
N GLU A 168 1.91 -7.27 9.14
CA GLU A 168 2.38 -8.25 10.15
C GLU A 168 3.91 -8.46 10.14
N THR A 169 4.57 -8.47 8.98
CA THR A 169 6.03 -8.63 8.91
C THR A 169 6.76 -7.37 9.36
N ALA A 170 6.23 -6.18 9.03
CA ALA A 170 6.73 -4.88 9.50
C ALA A 170 6.59 -4.72 11.02
N ASP A 171 5.46 -5.17 11.54
CA ASP A 171 5.13 -5.16 12.96
C ASP A 171 5.99 -6.19 13.72
N GLN A 172 6.25 -7.37 13.14
CA GLN A 172 7.11 -8.42 13.75
C GLN A 172 8.61 -8.06 13.81
N ILE A 173 9.10 -7.24 12.88
CA ILE A 173 10.52 -6.83 12.85
C ILE A 173 10.77 -5.45 13.47
N GLY A 174 9.72 -4.76 13.94
CA GLY A 174 9.84 -3.47 14.62
C GLY A 174 10.26 -2.31 13.70
N ILE A 175 10.09 -2.46 12.37
CA ILE A 175 10.41 -1.42 11.40
C ILE A 175 9.11 -0.79 10.92
N THR A 176 8.76 0.40 11.42
CA THR A 176 7.80 1.27 10.72
C THR A 176 8.48 1.78 9.45
N ALA A 177 8.35 0.99 8.39
CA ALA A 177 8.98 1.17 7.09
C ALA A 177 8.39 2.35 6.31
N GLN A 178 8.56 3.57 6.81
CA GLN A 178 8.41 4.76 5.96
C GLN A 178 9.54 4.70 4.92
N ASN A 179 9.18 4.55 3.64
CA ASN A 179 10.10 4.53 2.48
C ASN A 179 11.09 3.34 2.39
N VAL A 180 10.75 2.18 2.98
CA VAL A 180 11.50 0.94 2.74
C VAL A 180 10.71 0.07 1.77
N ASN A 181 11.02 0.20 0.49
CA ASN A 181 10.45 -0.64 -0.56
C ASN A 181 11.52 -1.61 -1.06
N PHE A 182 11.10 -2.79 -1.51
CA PHE A 182 12.00 -3.76 -2.10
C PHE A 182 11.52 -4.18 -3.49
N ALA A 183 12.48 -4.71 -4.25
CA ALA A 183 12.23 -5.32 -5.54
C ALA A 183 13.00 -6.63 -5.63
N ILE A 184 12.39 -7.61 -6.28
CA ILE A 184 13.04 -8.89 -6.60
C ILE A 184 14.09 -8.60 -7.68
N ARG A 185 15.30 -9.11 -7.53
CA ARG A 185 16.36 -8.91 -8.51
C ARG A 185 16.01 -9.56 -9.85
N ALA A 186 16.36 -8.89 -10.95
CA ALA A 186 16.20 -9.45 -12.29
C ALA A 186 16.92 -10.81 -12.47
N SER A 187 18.03 -11.05 -11.77
CA SER A 187 18.72 -12.34 -11.78
C SER A 187 17.89 -13.50 -11.20
N VAL A 188 17.02 -13.23 -10.22
CA VAL A 188 16.13 -14.24 -9.66
C VAL A 188 15.04 -14.59 -10.67
N ALA A 189 14.49 -13.57 -11.34
CA ALA A 189 13.53 -13.76 -12.43
C ALA A 189 14.13 -14.51 -13.63
N ASP A 190 15.37 -14.21 -14.00
CA ASP A 190 16.08 -14.92 -15.06
C ASP A 190 16.27 -16.41 -14.73
N LEU A 191 16.70 -16.74 -13.50
CA LEU A 191 16.81 -18.14 -13.05
C LEU A 191 15.44 -18.85 -13.09
N PHE A 192 14.38 -18.17 -12.68
CA PHE A 192 13.03 -18.71 -12.78
C PHE A 192 12.63 -18.96 -14.24
N MET A 193 12.83 -18.00 -15.14
CA MET A 193 12.54 -18.16 -16.57
C MET A 193 13.32 -19.31 -17.20
N GLN A 194 14.61 -19.46 -16.88
CA GLN A 194 15.43 -20.58 -17.34
C GLN A 194 14.88 -21.93 -16.87
N SER A 195 14.43 -22.03 -15.61
CA SER A 195 13.78 -23.25 -15.10
C SER A 195 12.51 -23.61 -15.86
N GLN A 196 11.86 -22.62 -16.47
CA GLN A 196 10.67 -22.76 -17.30
C GLN A 196 11.00 -22.88 -18.80
N SER A 197 12.28 -23.05 -19.17
CA SER A 197 12.75 -23.10 -20.56
C SER A 197 12.41 -21.86 -21.39
N ILE A 198 12.34 -20.69 -20.75
CA ILE A 198 12.13 -19.39 -21.41
C ILE A 198 13.45 -18.61 -21.36
N VAL A 199 13.89 -18.14 -22.52
CA VAL A 199 15.18 -17.47 -22.68
C VAL A 199 15.03 -15.97 -22.46
N SER A 200 15.73 -15.44 -21.47
CA SER A 200 15.85 -14.00 -21.22
C SER A 200 16.75 -13.33 -22.26
N GLN A 201 16.35 -12.16 -22.75
CA GLN A 201 17.20 -11.32 -23.57
C GLN A 201 18.04 -10.43 -22.69
N PHE A 202 19.33 -10.28 -23.00
CA PHE A 202 20.27 -9.49 -22.19
C PHE A 202 20.90 -8.36 -22.98
N GLY A 203 21.08 -7.22 -22.30
CA GLY A 203 21.72 -6.03 -22.84
C GLY A 203 22.73 -5.44 -21.86
N ASP A 204 23.68 -4.69 -22.44
CA ASP A 204 24.71 -3.95 -21.75
C ASP A 204 24.62 -2.47 -22.12
N LYS A 205 25.04 -1.61 -21.19
CA LYS A 205 25.18 -0.18 -21.47
C LYS A 205 26.21 0.03 -22.58
N ALA A 206 25.81 0.64 -23.68
CA ALA A 206 26.77 1.06 -24.70
C ALA A 206 27.61 2.21 -24.13
N ALA A 207 28.94 2.12 -24.26
CA ALA A 207 29.88 3.06 -23.64
C ALA A 207 29.68 4.53 -24.06
N ASP A 208 29.02 4.78 -25.20
CA ASP A 208 28.90 6.10 -25.83
C ASP A 208 27.45 6.60 -25.99
N LEU A 209 26.45 5.92 -25.42
CA LEU A 209 25.06 6.38 -25.48
C LEU A 209 24.74 7.32 -24.31
N GLN A 210 24.17 8.47 -24.63
CA GLN A 210 23.59 9.35 -23.63
C GLN A 210 22.40 8.63 -22.94
N PRO A 211 22.26 8.75 -21.62
CA PRO A 211 21.12 8.21 -20.90
C PRO A 211 19.82 8.72 -21.51
N ILE A 212 18.85 7.83 -21.71
CA ILE A 212 17.53 8.19 -22.20
C ILE A 212 16.82 8.97 -21.08
N SER A 213 16.09 10.04 -21.43
CA SER A 213 15.29 10.77 -20.44
C SER A 213 14.20 9.86 -19.85
N THR A 214 13.76 10.12 -18.62
CA THR A 214 12.68 9.33 -18.01
C THR A 214 11.40 9.33 -18.86
N ALA A 215 11.11 10.43 -19.57
CA ALA A 215 9.95 10.55 -20.44
C ALA A 215 10.08 9.65 -21.68
N ASP A 216 11.21 9.72 -22.38
CA ASP A 216 11.47 8.89 -23.56
C ASP A 216 11.55 7.40 -23.20
N LEU A 217 12.09 7.11 -22.01
CA LEU A 217 12.13 5.75 -21.47
C LEU A 217 10.73 5.20 -21.21
N ALA A 218 9.86 6.02 -20.61
CA ALA A 218 8.47 5.66 -20.38
C ALA A 218 7.74 5.38 -21.70
N GLU A 219 7.91 6.23 -22.71
CA GLU A 219 7.33 6.04 -24.04
C GLU A 219 7.83 4.74 -24.70
N LYS A 220 9.13 4.45 -24.57
CA LYS A 220 9.76 3.24 -25.12
C LYS A 220 9.27 1.94 -24.49
N LEU A 221 8.96 1.94 -23.19
CA LEU A 221 8.71 0.73 -22.38
C LEU A 221 7.25 0.51 -22.02
N THR A 222 6.42 1.55 -21.92
CA THR A 222 4.99 1.43 -21.59
C THR A 222 4.23 0.42 -22.47
N PRO A 223 4.47 0.33 -23.80
CA PRO A 223 3.81 -0.67 -24.63
C PRO A 223 4.10 -2.14 -24.26
N SER A 224 5.14 -2.36 -23.45
CA SER A 224 5.56 -3.68 -22.95
C SER A 224 5.04 -3.98 -21.54
N VAL A 225 4.38 -3.02 -20.87
CA VAL A 225 3.88 -3.13 -19.50
C VAL A 225 2.36 -3.16 -19.51
N PHE A 226 1.76 -4.08 -18.76
CA PHE A 226 0.34 -4.36 -18.79
C PHE A 226 -0.25 -4.42 -17.38
N GLN A 227 -1.52 -4.03 -17.27
CA GLN A 227 -2.31 -4.25 -16.07
C GLN A 227 -2.82 -5.69 -16.06
N ILE A 228 -2.62 -6.39 -14.94
CA ILE A 228 -3.13 -7.75 -14.71
C ILE A 228 -4.30 -7.67 -13.73
N LEU A 229 -5.37 -8.37 -14.07
CA LEU A 229 -6.60 -8.47 -13.31
C LEU A 229 -6.84 -9.93 -12.93
N CYS A 230 -7.14 -10.17 -11.66
CA CYS A 230 -7.40 -11.49 -11.10
C CYS A 230 -8.85 -11.58 -10.65
N TYR A 231 -9.54 -12.63 -11.09
CA TYR A 231 -10.94 -12.91 -10.75
C TYR A 231 -11.09 -14.19 -9.95
N GLY A 232 -12.14 -14.25 -9.14
CA GLY A 232 -12.57 -15.46 -8.40
C GLY A 232 -11.57 -16.00 -7.39
N LYS A 233 -10.56 -15.22 -7.01
CA LYS A 233 -9.63 -15.57 -5.94
C LYS A 233 -10.41 -15.62 -4.62
N PRO A 234 -10.49 -16.77 -3.91
CA PRO A 234 -11.21 -16.84 -2.65
C PRO A 234 -10.70 -15.79 -1.67
N GLU A 235 -11.58 -15.03 -1.04
CA GLU A 235 -11.23 -14.17 0.10
C GLU A 235 -10.82 -15.09 1.28
N GLY A 236 -9.55 -15.50 1.27
CA GLY A 236 -9.00 -16.47 2.22
C GLY A 236 -7.46 -16.55 2.23
N GLN A 237 -6.78 -15.75 1.41
CA GLN A 237 -5.34 -15.49 1.50
C GLN A 237 -4.99 -14.01 1.31
N ALA A 238 -5.86 -13.12 1.79
CA ALA A 238 -5.47 -11.82 2.32
C ALA A 238 -5.98 -11.82 3.78
N SER A 239 -5.10 -11.50 4.72
CA SER A 239 -5.35 -11.59 6.17
C SER A 239 -6.71 -10.98 6.55
N ALA A 240 -7.61 -11.88 6.98
CA ALA A 240 -8.93 -11.75 7.61
C ALA A 240 -9.74 -10.44 7.46
N LYS A 241 -10.89 -10.54 6.77
CA LYS A 241 -12.09 -9.71 6.99
C LYS A 241 -13.17 -10.56 7.69
N PRO A 242 -13.86 -10.08 8.76
CA PRO A 242 -15.07 -10.72 9.29
C PRO A 242 -16.34 -10.41 8.45
N PRO A 243 -17.37 -11.28 8.48
CA PRO A 243 -18.43 -11.33 7.48
C PRO A 243 -19.50 -10.24 7.63
N GLU A 244 -20.10 -9.94 6.48
CA GLU A 244 -21.17 -8.97 6.23
C GLU A 244 -22.47 -9.27 6.99
N ALA A 245 -23.18 -8.21 7.36
CA ALA A 245 -24.64 -8.23 7.48
C ALA A 245 -25.23 -7.35 6.39
N SER A 246 -25.77 -7.98 5.36
CA SER A 246 -26.49 -7.34 4.26
C SER A 246 -27.89 -6.90 4.71
N THR A 247 -28.19 -5.61 4.59
CA THR A 247 -29.57 -5.16 4.31
C THR A 247 -29.50 -4.11 3.21
N SER A 248 -30.05 -4.48 2.06
CA SER A 248 -30.21 -3.68 0.85
C SER A 248 -31.01 -2.40 1.08
N LEU A 249 -30.57 -1.27 0.51
CA LEU A 249 -31.35 -0.17 -0.11
C LEU A 249 -30.38 0.93 -0.63
N PRO A 250 -30.79 1.84 -1.54
CA PRO A 250 -29.93 2.40 -2.60
C PRO A 250 -28.88 3.38 -2.09
N VAL A 251 -27.70 3.31 -2.71
CA VAL A 251 -26.52 4.16 -2.45
C VAL A 251 -26.76 5.59 -2.97
N PRO A 252 -26.83 6.62 -2.11
CA PRO A 252 -26.51 7.98 -2.49
C PRO A 252 -24.98 8.18 -2.44
N PRO A 253 -24.42 9.19 -3.10
CA PRO A 253 -22.97 9.39 -3.17
C PRO A 253 -22.38 9.51 -1.76
N ALA A 254 -21.40 8.67 -1.44
CA ALA A 254 -20.72 8.65 -0.15
C ALA A 254 -20.03 10.00 0.08
N VAL A 255 -20.64 10.83 0.93
CA VAL A 255 -19.97 11.97 1.57
C VAL A 255 -18.84 11.37 2.42
N ALA A 256 -17.63 11.92 2.31
CA ALA A 256 -16.48 11.48 3.10
C ALA A 256 -16.74 11.76 4.59
N ALA A 257 -17.41 10.84 5.28
CA ALA A 257 -17.72 10.97 6.70
C ALA A 257 -16.46 10.77 7.56
N LEU A 258 -16.37 11.47 8.69
CA LEU A 258 -15.39 11.16 9.73
C LEU A 258 -15.84 9.92 10.51
N ILE A 259 -14.88 9.08 10.89
CA ILE A 259 -15.05 7.91 11.75
C ILE A 259 -14.55 8.29 13.15
N ASP A 260 -15.42 8.14 14.14
CA ASP A 260 -15.09 8.40 15.54
C ASP A 260 -14.20 7.29 16.12
N ALA A 261 -13.11 7.69 16.79
CA ALA A 261 -12.24 6.84 17.58
C ALA A 261 -12.11 7.41 19.00
N ARG A 262 -13.08 7.07 19.85
CA ARG A 262 -13.09 7.49 21.26
C ARG A 262 -12.00 6.80 22.06
N GLY A 263 -11.32 7.54 22.92
CA GLY A 263 -10.18 7.03 23.69
C GLY A 263 -8.91 6.88 22.87
N TYR A 264 -8.87 7.53 21.70
CA TYR A 264 -7.69 7.57 20.84
C TYR A 264 -7.31 9.01 20.51
N ASP A 265 -6.01 9.21 20.34
CA ASP A 265 -5.40 10.38 19.75
C ASP A 265 -5.00 10.08 18.31
N ALA A 266 -5.44 10.91 17.36
CA ALA A 266 -5.01 10.83 15.98
C ALA A 266 -3.61 11.43 15.85
N ILE A 267 -2.67 10.64 15.32
CA ILE A 267 -1.31 11.09 15.06
C ILE A 267 -1.24 11.59 13.63
N GLY A 268 -0.98 12.88 13.51
CA GLY A 268 -0.92 13.62 12.27
C GLY A 268 -0.38 15.03 12.52
N PHE A 269 -0.29 15.83 11.47
CA PHE A 269 0.16 17.20 11.54
C PHE A 269 -1.01 18.13 11.89
N ASP A 270 -0.91 18.78 13.05
CA ASP A 270 -1.86 19.79 13.49
C ASP A 270 -1.64 21.08 12.71
N TYR A 271 -2.57 21.43 11.83
CA TYR A 271 -2.49 22.70 11.11
C TYR A 271 -3.22 23.83 11.82
N ARG A 272 -4.15 23.49 12.72
CA ARG A 272 -4.95 24.46 13.46
C ARG A 272 -5.41 23.90 14.80
N THR A 273 -5.27 24.72 15.84
CA THR A 273 -5.80 24.43 17.18
C THR A 273 -6.95 25.37 17.49
N VAL A 274 -8.09 24.82 17.89
CA VAL A 274 -9.28 25.57 18.31
C VAL A 274 -9.54 25.29 19.78
N LYS A 275 -9.70 26.35 20.58
CA LYS A 275 -9.89 26.26 22.03
C LYS A 275 -11.34 26.59 22.38
N ASP A 276 -11.76 26.18 23.58
CA ASP A 276 -13.08 26.48 24.14
C ASP A 276 -14.23 25.98 23.27
N VAL A 277 -14.04 24.80 22.67
CA VAL A 277 -15.01 24.13 21.78
C VAL A 277 -15.42 22.77 22.31
N THR A 278 -16.58 22.29 21.89
CA THR A 278 -17.01 20.90 22.14
C THR A 278 -16.43 19.96 21.08
N TYR A 279 -16.52 18.65 21.33
CA TYR A 279 -16.19 17.66 20.31
C TYR A 279 -17.08 17.77 19.06
N ALA A 280 -18.36 18.10 19.23
CA ALA A 280 -19.28 18.29 18.12
C ALA A 280 -18.86 19.47 17.24
N ASP A 281 -18.43 20.58 17.85
CA ASP A 281 -17.89 21.73 17.11
C ASP A 281 -16.60 21.33 16.37
N CYS A 282 -15.72 20.57 17.02
CA CYS A 282 -14.48 20.07 16.41
C CYS A 282 -14.74 19.22 15.16
N HIS A 283 -15.73 18.32 15.24
CA HIS A 283 -16.16 17.47 14.14
C HIS A 283 -16.75 18.29 12.99
N GLN A 284 -17.67 19.22 13.31
CA GLN A 284 -18.33 20.07 12.31
C GLN A 284 -17.35 21.01 11.60
N ILE A 285 -16.38 21.58 12.32
CA ILE A 285 -15.33 22.41 11.72
C ILE A 285 -14.50 21.59 10.73
N CYS A 286 -14.16 20.34 11.08
CA CYS A 286 -13.40 19.47 10.20
C CYS A 286 -14.18 19.06 8.95
N GLU A 287 -15.46 18.71 9.08
CA GLU A 287 -16.31 18.38 7.92
C GLU A 287 -16.54 19.58 6.99
N GLY A 288 -16.50 20.81 7.53
CA GLY A 288 -16.59 22.05 6.77
C GLY A 288 -15.29 22.47 6.07
N GLU A 289 -14.17 21.80 6.32
CA GLU A 289 -12.86 22.13 5.74
C GLU A 289 -12.33 20.97 4.89
N ASP A 290 -12.26 21.13 3.56
CA ASP A 290 -11.78 20.10 2.62
C ASP A 290 -10.40 19.53 2.98
N ARG A 291 -9.54 20.38 3.56
CA ARG A 291 -8.19 20.03 4.01
C ARG A 291 -8.21 19.13 5.24
N CYS A 292 -9.22 19.19 6.09
CA CYS A 292 -9.26 18.42 7.30
C CYS A 292 -9.48 16.93 6.99
N LYS A 293 -8.54 16.10 7.44
CA LYS A 293 -8.60 14.64 7.30
C LYS A 293 -8.71 13.93 8.64
N ALA A 294 -8.41 14.61 9.75
CA ALA A 294 -8.66 14.09 11.09
C ALA A 294 -8.70 15.19 12.14
N VAL A 295 -9.19 14.83 13.32
CA VAL A 295 -9.17 15.65 14.53
C VAL A 295 -8.71 14.82 15.71
N THR A 296 -8.08 15.49 16.67
CA THR A 296 -8.00 15.03 18.06
C THR A 296 -8.68 16.08 18.92
N TYR A 297 -9.64 15.67 19.73
CA TYR A 297 -10.26 16.50 20.76
C TYR A 297 -9.78 16.08 22.15
N ASN A 298 -9.18 17.01 22.88
CA ASN A 298 -8.79 16.81 24.27
C ASN A 298 -10.00 17.08 25.19
N THR A 299 -10.49 16.03 25.84
CA THR A 299 -11.69 16.07 26.69
C THR A 299 -11.48 16.83 28.01
N LYS A 300 -10.22 16.94 28.45
CA LYS A 300 -9.84 17.56 29.72
C LYS A 300 -9.74 19.08 29.62
N TYR A 301 -9.28 19.59 28.47
CA TYR A 301 -9.02 21.02 28.27
C TYR A 301 -9.95 21.68 27.26
N GLY A 302 -10.83 20.93 26.59
CA GLY A 302 -11.76 21.48 25.60
C GLY A 302 -11.06 22.04 24.36
N VAL A 303 -9.99 21.36 23.92
CA VAL A 303 -9.13 21.80 22.81
C VAL A 303 -9.24 20.83 21.65
N CYS A 304 -9.52 21.35 20.46
CA CYS A 304 -9.57 20.63 19.20
C CYS A 304 -8.30 20.87 18.38
N PHE A 305 -7.72 19.79 17.87
CA PHE A 305 -6.54 19.78 17.01
C PHE A 305 -6.93 19.25 15.63
N LEU A 306 -7.11 20.14 14.66
CA LEU A 306 -7.46 19.83 13.28
C LEU A 306 -6.20 19.42 12.50
N LYS A 307 -6.31 18.33 11.75
CA LYS A 307 -5.20 17.69 11.04
C LYS A 307 -5.52 17.49 9.57
N ASP A 308 -4.54 17.73 8.71
CA ASP A 308 -4.66 17.55 7.26
C ASP A 308 -4.22 16.16 6.79
N ASN A 309 -3.71 15.36 7.72
CA ASN A 309 -3.44 13.95 7.54
C ASN A 309 -3.73 13.18 8.84
N VAL A 310 -3.71 11.85 8.74
CA VAL A 310 -3.73 10.95 9.89
C VAL A 310 -2.93 9.72 9.51
N VAL A 311 -2.02 9.34 10.40
CA VAL A 311 -1.06 8.25 10.19
C VAL A 311 -1.36 7.11 11.15
N ALA A 312 -1.70 7.42 12.40
CA ALA A 312 -2.00 6.43 13.41
C ALA A 312 -3.05 6.91 14.42
N LEU A 313 -3.57 5.97 15.20
CA LEU A 313 -4.38 6.18 16.40
C LEU A 313 -3.62 5.58 17.58
N ILE A 314 -3.37 6.39 18.60
CA ILE A 314 -2.73 5.97 19.86
C ILE A 314 -3.77 5.96 20.97
N ARG A 315 -3.74 4.98 21.88
CA ARG A 315 -4.64 4.99 23.03
C ARG A 315 -4.35 6.19 23.93
N ASN A 316 -5.37 6.99 24.19
CA ASN A 316 -5.31 8.12 25.10
C ASN A 316 -6.71 8.35 25.70
N SER A 317 -6.86 8.13 27.01
CA SER A 317 -8.14 8.25 27.70
C SER A 317 -8.69 9.68 27.72
N ASP A 318 -7.82 10.68 27.57
CA ASP A 318 -8.17 12.10 27.59
C ASP A 318 -8.44 12.64 26.17
N ALA A 319 -8.52 11.76 25.16
CA ALA A 319 -8.70 12.13 23.76
C ALA A 319 -9.90 11.44 23.09
N ILE A 320 -10.53 12.17 22.17
CA ILE A 320 -11.46 11.64 21.18
C ILE A 320 -10.95 12.03 19.80
N ALA A 321 -10.59 11.04 19.00
CA ALA A 321 -10.20 11.27 17.62
C ALA A 321 -11.41 11.11 16.68
N ALA A 322 -11.37 11.79 15.54
CA ALA A 322 -12.20 11.46 14.39
C ALA A 322 -11.34 11.57 13.13
N TYR A 323 -11.55 10.73 12.12
CA TYR A 323 -10.75 10.78 10.90
C TYR A 323 -11.53 10.37 9.67
N SER A 324 -11.15 10.88 8.51
CA SER A 324 -11.88 10.64 7.27
C SER A 324 -11.95 9.15 6.96
N SER A 325 -13.15 8.66 6.66
CA SER A 325 -13.41 7.30 6.16
C SER A 325 -12.56 6.94 4.95
N THR A 326 -12.22 7.92 4.11
CA THR A 326 -11.29 7.75 2.97
C THR A 326 -9.86 7.40 3.38
N LYS A 327 -9.48 7.69 4.63
CA LYS A 327 -8.18 7.35 5.22
C LYS A 327 -8.25 6.11 6.10
N ALA A 328 -9.42 5.54 6.36
CA ALA A 328 -9.58 4.44 7.32
C ALA A 328 -8.73 3.21 7.02
N ALA A 329 -8.51 2.90 5.74
CA ALA A 329 -7.64 1.80 5.33
C ALA A 329 -6.14 2.06 5.57
N SER A 330 -5.74 3.33 5.73
CA SER A 330 -4.34 3.76 5.91
C SER A 330 -3.97 4.18 7.34
N VAL A 331 -4.96 4.28 8.24
CA VAL A 331 -4.73 4.69 9.64
C VAL A 331 -4.30 3.49 10.48
N ILE A 332 -3.14 3.58 11.11
CA ILE A 332 -2.56 2.51 11.94
C ILE A 332 -3.16 2.58 13.35
N LEU A 333 -3.83 1.53 13.82
CA LEU A 333 -4.12 1.39 15.25
C LEU A 333 -2.82 0.95 15.96
N SER A 334 -2.31 1.77 16.87
CA SER A 334 -1.09 1.48 17.64
C SER A 334 -1.44 0.96 19.02
N ASP A 335 -0.72 -0.06 19.50
CA ASP A 335 -0.79 -0.53 20.89
C ASP A 335 -0.13 0.45 21.88
N PHE A 336 0.54 1.45 21.33
CA PHE A 336 1.11 2.55 22.09
C PHE A 336 0.03 3.27 22.90
N SER A 337 0.35 3.60 24.15
CA SER A 337 -0.51 4.34 25.05
C SER A 337 0.17 5.63 25.50
N SER A 338 -0.56 6.74 25.42
CA SER A 338 -0.10 8.05 25.87
C SER A 338 -0.82 8.48 27.14
N TYR A 339 -0.06 9.00 28.10
CA TYR A 339 -0.53 9.46 29.40
C TYR A 339 -0.02 10.87 29.69
N SER A 340 -0.93 11.83 29.76
CA SER A 340 -0.59 13.22 30.08
C SER A 340 -0.39 13.43 31.58
N GLY A 341 0.68 14.12 31.95
CA GLY A 341 1.01 14.43 33.34
C GLY A 341 1.53 13.22 34.12
N MET A 342 2.10 12.24 33.44
CA MET A 342 2.64 11.01 34.04
C MET A 342 4.09 10.80 33.59
N ASP A 343 4.86 10.10 34.41
CA ASP A 343 6.22 9.65 34.10
C ASP A 343 6.45 8.26 34.72
N THR A 344 7.35 7.48 34.16
CA THR A 344 7.87 6.23 34.74
C THR A 344 9.37 6.37 34.93
N PRO A 345 9.84 6.94 36.05
CA PRO A 345 11.25 7.27 36.23
C PRO A 345 12.17 6.04 36.20
N GLY A 346 13.34 6.19 35.58
CA GLY A 346 14.33 5.12 35.44
C GLY A 346 14.31 4.48 34.05
N GLY A 347 15.35 3.70 33.74
CA GLY A 347 15.52 3.06 32.44
C GLY A 347 15.93 4.02 31.31
N ASP A 348 16.18 5.30 31.61
CA ASP A 348 16.56 6.30 30.62
C ASP A 348 17.92 5.98 30.00
N TYR A 349 17.94 5.59 28.73
CA TYR A 349 19.18 5.21 28.03
C TYR A 349 19.55 6.18 26.90
N LYS A 350 18.59 7.00 26.43
CA LYS A 350 18.82 7.98 25.37
C LYS A 350 18.02 9.25 25.61
N ARG A 351 18.68 10.40 25.45
CA ARG A 351 18.07 11.73 25.54
C ARG A 351 18.14 12.42 24.19
N LEU A 352 17.00 12.92 23.72
CA LEU A 352 16.90 13.79 22.54
C LEU A 352 16.58 15.20 23.03
N ARG A 353 17.28 16.19 22.49
CA ARG A 353 17.08 17.62 22.76
C ARG A 353 16.52 18.28 21.50
N ASP A 354 15.91 19.45 21.67
CA ASP A 354 15.34 20.24 20.58
C ASP A 354 14.35 19.43 19.72
N THR A 355 13.57 18.57 20.38
CA THR A 355 12.66 17.62 19.73
C THR A 355 11.20 17.91 20.08
N ASN A 356 10.28 17.34 19.29
CA ASN A 356 8.84 17.39 19.54
C ASN A 356 8.29 16.01 19.97
N TYR A 357 7.03 15.99 20.41
CA TYR A 357 6.38 14.75 20.84
C TYR A 357 6.36 13.68 19.75
N LEU A 358 6.10 14.08 18.50
CA LEU A 358 6.04 13.16 17.36
C LEU A 358 7.41 12.53 17.07
N GLU A 359 8.48 13.31 17.09
CA GLU A 359 9.85 12.81 16.96
C GLU A 359 10.27 11.92 18.12
N CYS A 360 9.86 12.27 19.34
CA CYS A 360 10.08 11.44 20.53
C CYS A 360 9.38 10.09 20.39
N PHE A 361 8.13 10.12 19.92
CA PHE A 361 7.33 8.95 19.63
C PHE A 361 7.92 8.08 18.53
N THR A 362 8.29 8.66 17.39
CA THR A 362 8.89 7.91 16.28
C THR A 362 10.26 7.34 16.64
N ALA A 363 11.05 8.09 17.42
CA ALA A 363 12.34 7.62 17.93
C ALA A 363 12.19 6.43 18.89
N CYS A 364 11.15 6.42 19.73
CA CYS A 364 10.88 5.26 20.59
C CYS A 364 10.33 4.06 19.80
N ILE A 365 9.36 4.27 18.91
CA ILE A 365 8.80 3.17 18.13
C ILE A 365 9.87 2.49 17.26
N GLY A 366 10.74 3.28 16.63
CA GLY A 366 11.83 2.79 15.77
C GLY A 366 13.04 2.22 16.51
N ASP A 367 13.03 2.21 17.85
CA ASP A 367 14.11 1.66 18.67
C ASP A 367 13.60 0.43 19.45
N ASN A 368 14.13 -0.75 19.13
CA ASN A 368 13.76 -2.01 19.79
C ASN A 368 14.11 -2.03 21.29
N ALA A 369 15.07 -1.22 21.73
CA ALA A 369 15.37 -1.08 23.15
C ALA A 369 14.29 -0.25 23.85
N CYS A 370 13.56 0.64 23.15
CA CYS A 370 12.59 1.54 23.76
C CYS A 370 11.30 0.81 24.14
N LYS A 371 10.95 0.87 25.42
CA LYS A 371 9.67 0.42 25.97
C LYS A 371 8.77 1.59 26.36
N ALA A 372 9.35 2.75 26.63
CA ALA A 372 8.61 3.97 26.94
C ALA A 372 9.44 5.21 26.65
N PHE A 373 8.80 6.37 26.62
CA PHE A 373 9.49 7.64 26.64
C PHE A 373 8.79 8.64 27.54
N SER A 374 9.55 9.63 28.00
CA SER A 374 8.98 10.81 28.67
C SER A 374 9.35 12.05 27.88
N TYR A 375 8.34 12.71 27.33
CA TYR A 375 8.49 13.96 26.61
C TYR A 375 8.15 15.13 27.55
N ILE A 376 9.02 16.14 27.59
CA ILE A 376 8.86 17.34 28.41
C ILE A 376 8.65 18.54 27.47
N PRO A 377 7.40 18.94 27.17
CA PRO A 377 7.12 19.98 26.18
C PRO A 377 7.80 21.31 26.49
N LYS A 378 7.86 21.71 27.77
CA LYS A 378 8.49 22.98 28.18
C LYS A 378 9.99 23.04 27.89
N LYS A 379 10.65 21.90 27.74
CA LYS A 379 12.08 21.80 27.49
C LYS A 379 12.41 21.29 26.08
N SER A 380 11.40 20.88 25.31
CA SER A 380 11.60 20.16 24.04
C SER A 380 12.55 18.97 24.19
N GLU A 381 12.40 18.21 25.28
CA GLU A 381 13.27 17.10 25.63
C GLU A 381 12.51 15.78 25.64
N CYS A 382 13.13 14.75 25.07
CA CYS A 382 12.63 13.39 25.06
C CYS A 382 13.63 12.46 25.77
N TRP A 383 13.11 11.60 26.63
CA TRP A 383 13.89 10.61 27.36
C TRP A 383 13.36 9.22 27.03
N LEU A 384 14.09 8.46 26.20
CA LEU A 384 13.76 7.09 25.83
C LEU A 384 14.19 6.13 26.94
N LYS A 385 13.32 5.16 27.23
CA LYS A 385 13.43 4.23 28.34
C LYS A 385 13.41 2.79 27.86
N ASP A 386 14.32 1.96 28.37
CA ASP A 386 14.41 0.53 28.05
C ASP A 386 13.69 -0.38 29.06
N SER A 387 13.17 0.24 30.11
CA SER A 387 12.50 -0.39 31.23
C SER A 387 11.49 0.58 31.83
N LEU A 388 10.38 0.03 32.32
CA LEU A 388 9.32 0.81 32.95
C LEU A 388 9.56 0.88 34.45
N GLY A 389 9.77 2.10 34.96
CA GLY A 389 9.70 2.38 36.38
C GLY A 389 8.27 2.36 36.92
N HIS A 390 8.12 2.60 38.22
CA HIS A 390 6.79 2.75 38.82
C HIS A 390 6.14 4.07 38.33
N PRO A 391 4.92 4.05 37.79
CA PRO A 391 4.24 5.26 37.33
C PRO A 391 4.10 6.30 38.44
N ARG A 392 4.39 7.56 38.11
CA ARG A 392 4.25 8.72 38.99
C ARG A 392 3.58 9.87 38.26
N ILE A 393 2.71 10.58 38.96
CA ILE A 393 2.10 11.81 38.44
C ILE A 393 3.17 12.90 38.40
N THR A 394 3.49 13.37 37.20
CA THR A 394 4.51 14.38 36.94
C THR A 394 3.94 15.41 35.98
N LYS A 395 3.49 16.56 36.52
CA LYS A 395 2.84 17.61 35.71
C LYS A 395 3.79 18.13 34.62
N GLY A 396 3.27 18.24 33.40
CA GLY A 396 4.01 18.77 32.25
C GLY A 396 4.98 17.76 31.62
N VAL A 397 4.76 16.47 31.86
CA VAL A 397 5.43 15.36 31.17
C VAL A 397 4.35 14.56 30.45
N GLU A 398 4.63 14.19 29.20
CA GLU A 398 3.84 13.26 28.42
C GLU A 398 4.58 11.92 28.40
N LEU A 399 3.99 10.90 29.02
CA LEU A 399 4.52 9.54 29.03
C LEU A 399 3.92 8.78 27.86
N GLY A 400 4.79 8.20 27.05
CA GLY A 400 4.40 7.22 26.05
C GLY A 400 4.89 5.83 26.43
N VAL A 401 4.03 4.82 26.33
CA VAL A 401 4.36 3.41 26.63
C VAL A 401 4.06 2.56 25.41
N LYS A 402 5.04 1.76 24.98
CA LYS A 402 4.95 0.84 23.84
C LYS A 402 4.26 -0.46 24.22
#